data_AF-A0A1B9MBE6-F1
#
_entry.id   AF-A0A1B9MBE6-F1
#
_cell.length_a   1.000
_cell.length_b   1.000
_cell.length_c   1.000
_cell.angle_alpha   90.00
_cell.angle_beta   90.00
_cell.angle_gamma   90.00
#
_symmetry.space_group_name_H-M   'P 1'
#
loop_
_entity.id
_entity.type
_entity.pdbx_description
1 polymer ?
#
loop_
_entity_poly.entity_id
_entity_poly.type
_entity_poly.pdbx_seq_one_letter_code
_entity_poly.pdbx_strand_id
1 'polypeptide(L)'
;MRSEIQKRYKTIKQSIIEHIELSLGYYAKEPIKTAIFVDNTLYVVNASVNYTIDGNQLARVLTRIQEIVDENLIDGGIEKFWAGKFVADMYQMGTNRTFHNLSTQSPLYSQATSLESLLFSDAYIRRIGLAYTATFNDWKGLADNLKSDLGTVLSSAVARGINPRETADIISKRIDVSYSRAKTIAQTEQVGALRQATWDETKRTQEELGLKTGLLHMSALKPNSRSTHVDRHGKVYTVEQVADWYEENGNRFNCYCAQVTVLLNEKGEPYNQASIDRLLKESDDWREQNRSKQQSLNSVEDANEWARKHITETSNLPQDIDTKELAPCLKLVSEIQERFNLPKFRYAGTITGDIYKYPESPKEMLAAYSHKANALLITSDSVDKKALLEEDLKSKANGYKRSSINMIGQTNNEELAKIIHEMDYIPWIAVSTPRGVYAHEMGHALHYQHQEEIDNIIKKLWGRGWAHAISKYAQRNKREFVAEAFSLYIENRIEAKKRLHAELFKFFQSLDKGIK
;
A
#
# COMPACT_ATOMS: atom_id res chain seq x y z
N MET A 1 -7.71 9.91 -22.68
CA MET A 1 -8.58 9.36 -21.62
C MET A 1 -8.95 10.40 -20.55
N ARG A 2 -8.00 11.06 -19.86
CA ARG A 2 -8.32 12.00 -18.74
C ARG A 2 -9.35 13.10 -19.08
N SER A 3 -9.25 13.76 -20.23
CA SER A 3 -10.20 14.78 -20.68
C SER A 3 -11.61 14.23 -20.86
N GLU A 4 -11.73 13.03 -21.43
CA GLU A 4 -13.00 12.34 -21.64
C GLU A 4 -13.67 11.97 -20.31
N ILE A 5 -12.88 11.52 -19.32
CA ILE A 5 -13.36 11.26 -17.96
C ILE A 5 -13.92 12.55 -17.35
N GLN A 6 -13.19 13.66 -17.45
CA GLN A 6 -13.64 14.94 -16.92
C GLN A 6 -14.96 15.38 -17.55
N LYS A 7 -15.10 15.23 -18.87
CA LYS A 7 -16.35 15.53 -19.59
C LYS A 7 -17.52 14.68 -19.08
N ARG A 8 -17.33 13.36 -19.02
CA ARG A 8 -18.36 12.41 -18.55
C ARG A 8 -18.78 12.66 -17.11
N TYR A 9 -17.83 12.90 -16.21
CA TYR A 9 -18.13 13.21 -14.81
C TYR A 9 -18.81 14.57 -14.64
N LYS A 10 -18.47 15.56 -15.47
CA LYS A 10 -19.20 16.83 -15.52
C LYS A 10 -20.66 16.60 -15.91
N THR A 11 -20.92 15.79 -16.93
CA THR A 11 -22.28 15.43 -17.37
C THR A 11 -23.03 14.67 -16.28
N ILE A 12 -22.44 13.63 -15.69
CA ILE A 12 -23.05 12.88 -14.56
C ILE A 12 -23.47 13.84 -13.45
N LYS A 13 -22.54 14.71 -13.02
CA LYS A 13 -22.77 15.64 -11.93
C LYS A 13 -23.91 16.60 -12.24
N GLN A 14 -23.91 17.21 -13.42
CA GLN A 14 -24.95 18.14 -13.85
C GLN A 14 -26.32 17.45 -13.93
N SER A 15 -26.40 16.33 -14.65
CA SER A 15 -27.67 15.63 -14.87
C SER A 15 -28.28 15.07 -13.58
N ILE A 16 -27.47 14.59 -12.64
CA ILE A 16 -27.97 14.07 -11.36
C ILE A 16 -28.47 15.22 -10.47
N ILE A 17 -27.74 16.33 -10.38
CA ILE A 17 -28.14 17.48 -9.55
C ILE A 17 -29.46 18.06 -10.07
N GLU A 18 -29.54 18.33 -11.38
CA GLU A 18 -30.76 18.82 -12.03
C GLU A 18 -31.94 17.86 -11.80
N HIS A 19 -31.71 16.55 -11.90
CA HIS A 19 -32.76 15.55 -11.68
C HIS A 19 -33.24 15.51 -10.22
N ILE A 20 -32.34 15.60 -9.24
CA ILE A 20 -32.67 15.62 -7.81
C ILE A 20 -33.52 16.86 -7.48
N GLU A 21 -33.12 18.04 -7.94
CA GLU A 21 -33.81 19.30 -7.66
C GLU A 21 -35.22 19.33 -8.26
N LEU A 22 -35.41 18.74 -9.44
CA LEU A 22 -36.72 18.68 -10.11
C LEU A 22 -37.65 17.59 -9.57
N SER A 23 -37.10 16.49 -9.05
CA SER A 23 -37.88 15.28 -8.77
C SER A 23 -38.22 15.08 -7.30
N LEU A 24 -37.48 15.69 -6.38
CA LEU A 24 -37.77 15.61 -4.97
C LEU A 24 -38.76 16.71 -4.56
N GLY A 25 -40.05 16.39 -4.53
CA GLY A 25 -41.07 17.28 -3.94
C GLY A 25 -40.87 17.40 -2.42
N TYR A 26 -40.87 18.63 -1.89
CA TYR A 26 -40.72 18.89 -0.45
C TYR A 26 -41.42 20.18 -0.02
N TYR A 27 -41.73 20.27 1.28
CA TYR A 27 -42.06 21.52 1.95
C TYR A 27 -41.17 21.69 3.18
N ALA A 28 -40.88 22.96 3.51
CA ALA A 28 -40.12 23.28 4.71
C ALA A 28 -40.92 22.84 5.95
N LYS A 29 -40.27 22.14 6.88
CA LYS A 29 -40.86 21.92 8.20
C LYS A 29 -40.85 23.26 8.94
N GLU A 30 -41.92 23.57 9.66
CA GLU A 30 -41.95 24.67 10.63
C GLU A 30 -40.70 24.58 11.54
N PRO A 31 -39.85 25.61 11.60
CA PRO A 31 -38.56 25.53 12.27
C PRO A 31 -38.73 25.35 13.78
N ILE A 32 -38.17 24.26 14.34
CA ILE A 32 -38.39 23.92 15.76
C ILE A 32 -37.44 24.63 16.72
N LYS A 33 -36.31 25.25 16.31
CA LYS A 33 -35.64 26.34 17.07
C LYS A 33 -34.38 26.91 16.41
N THR A 34 -34.13 28.18 16.72
CA THR A 34 -33.02 29.10 16.37
C THR A 34 -33.07 29.75 14.99
N ALA A 35 -33.59 30.98 15.01
CA ALA A 35 -33.45 31.96 13.96
C ALA A 35 -32.62 33.13 14.49
N ILE A 36 -31.65 33.60 13.72
CA ILE A 36 -30.86 34.79 14.00
C ILE A 36 -31.38 35.88 13.07
N PHE A 37 -31.77 37.04 13.62
CA PHE A 37 -32.20 38.17 12.81
C PHE A 37 -31.01 39.14 12.67
N VAL A 38 -30.53 39.34 11.45
CA VAL A 38 -29.45 40.28 11.13
C VAL A 38 -29.92 41.14 9.96
N ASP A 39 -29.85 42.47 10.09
CA ASP A 39 -30.19 43.44 9.04
C ASP A 39 -31.52 43.13 8.31
N ASN A 40 -32.61 43.04 9.07
CA ASN A 40 -33.95 42.71 8.56
C ASN A 40 -34.09 41.33 7.87
N THR A 41 -33.08 40.45 8.01
CA THR A 41 -33.08 39.11 7.41
C THR A 41 -33.11 38.04 8.50
N LEU A 42 -34.09 37.14 8.43
CA LEU A 42 -34.23 36.00 9.34
C LEU A 42 -33.40 34.81 8.83
N TYR A 43 -32.31 34.49 9.52
CA TYR A 43 -31.50 33.30 9.27
C TYR A 43 -31.96 32.15 10.15
N VAL A 44 -32.65 31.18 9.58
CA VAL A 44 -33.11 29.98 10.30
C VAL A 44 -32.06 28.88 10.18
N VAL A 45 -31.54 28.38 11.30
CA VAL A 45 -30.56 27.27 11.33
C VAL A 45 -31.30 25.95 11.56
N ASN A 46 -31.00 24.93 10.75
CA ASN A 46 -31.61 23.58 10.78
C ASN A 46 -33.09 23.50 10.37
N ALA A 47 -33.47 24.10 9.23
CA ALA A 47 -34.76 23.80 8.60
C ALA A 47 -34.72 22.39 7.96
N SER A 48 -35.09 21.35 8.71
CA SER A 48 -35.39 20.04 8.13
C SER A 48 -36.59 20.16 7.18
N VAL A 49 -36.62 19.39 6.09
CA VAL A 49 -37.75 19.36 5.15
C VAL A 49 -38.58 18.10 5.37
N ASN A 50 -39.89 18.20 5.11
CA ASN A 50 -40.72 17.03 4.93
C ASN A 50 -40.84 16.76 3.43
N TYR A 51 -40.37 15.60 3.00
CA TYR A 51 -40.54 15.13 1.64
C TYR A 51 -41.99 14.69 1.39
N THR A 52 -42.56 15.11 0.25
CA THR A 52 -43.91 14.66 -0.18
C THR A 52 -43.85 13.39 -1.04
N ILE A 53 -42.65 12.88 -1.30
CA ILE A 53 -42.44 11.74 -2.18
C ILE A 53 -42.74 10.41 -1.47
N ASP A 54 -43.37 9.50 -2.20
CA ASP A 54 -43.56 8.12 -1.76
C ASP A 54 -42.37 7.21 -2.15
N GLY A 55 -42.39 5.95 -1.70
CA GLY A 55 -41.34 4.97 -1.99
C GLY A 55 -41.18 4.68 -3.49
N ASN A 56 -42.27 4.71 -4.27
CA ASN A 56 -42.21 4.48 -5.71
C ASN A 56 -41.61 5.67 -6.46
N GLN A 57 -41.90 6.90 -6.02
CA GLN A 57 -41.28 8.12 -6.53
C GLN A 57 -39.78 8.12 -6.23
N LEU A 58 -39.38 7.79 -5.00
CA LEU A 58 -37.96 7.68 -4.66
C LEU A 58 -37.25 6.60 -5.49
N ALA A 59 -37.87 5.43 -5.69
CA ALA A 59 -37.32 4.36 -6.52
C ALA A 59 -37.10 4.80 -7.98
N ARG A 60 -38.02 5.60 -8.55
CA ARG A 60 -37.85 6.16 -9.91
C ARG A 60 -36.68 7.14 -9.98
N VAL A 61 -36.50 8.01 -8.99
CA VAL A 61 -35.35 8.92 -8.93
C VAL A 61 -34.04 8.14 -8.86
N LEU A 62 -33.98 7.12 -8.00
CA LEU A 62 -32.83 6.24 -7.87
C LEU A 62 -32.52 5.50 -9.18
N THR A 63 -33.55 5.00 -9.87
CA THR A 63 -33.39 4.32 -11.17
C THR A 63 -32.81 5.26 -12.20
N ARG A 64 -33.32 6.50 -12.31
CA ARG A 64 -32.79 7.48 -13.27
C ARG A 64 -31.34 7.88 -12.96
N ILE A 65 -30.99 8.01 -11.68
CA ILE A 65 -29.59 8.25 -11.28
C ILE A 65 -28.69 7.11 -11.74
N GLN A 66 -29.13 5.85 -11.60
CA GLN A 66 -28.37 4.69 -12.07
C GLN A 66 -28.19 4.70 -13.60
N GLU A 67 -29.25 4.99 -14.35
CA GLU A 67 -29.20 5.15 -15.80
C GLU A 67 -28.20 6.23 -16.23
N ILE A 68 -28.20 7.41 -15.59
CA ILE A 68 -27.26 8.48 -15.90
C ILE A 68 -25.80 8.02 -15.70
N VAL A 69 -25.52 7.25 -14.64
CA VAL A 69 -24.18 6.72 -14.40
C VAL A 69 -23.79 5.73 -15.51
N ASP A 70 -24.69 4.81 -15.85
CA ASP A 70 -24.43 3.79 -16.87
C ASP A 70 -24.25 4.42 -18.27
N GLU A 71 -25.12 5.34 -18.68
CA GLU A 71 -25.05 6.14 -19.92
C GLU A 71 -23.68 6.85 -20.08
N ASN A 72 -23.05 7.22 -18.97
CA ASN A 72 -21.80 7.98 -19.02
C ASN A 72 -20.55 7.12 -18.81
N LEU A 73 -20.63 6.00 -18.09
CA LEU A 73 -19.45 5.19 -17.76
C LEU A 73 -19.34 3.91 -18.58
N ILE A 74 -20.46 3.22 -18.85
CA ILE A 74 -20.49 1.87 -19.43
C ILE A 74 -21.58 1.70 -20.51
N ASP A 75 -21.99 2.79 -21.16
CA ASP A 75 -23.05 2.79 -22.17
C ASP A 75 -22.80 1.81 -23.32
N GLY A 76 -23.86 1.12 -23.72
CA GLY A 76 -23.83 0.08 -24.75
C GLY A 76 -23.00 -1.15 -24.38
N GLY A 77 -22.63 -1.31 -23.11
CA GLY A 77 -21.90 -2.47 -22.61
C GLY A 77 -20.48 -2.59 -23.17
N ILE A 78 -19.96 -3.81 -23.18
CA ILE A 78 -18.58 -4.07 -23.60
C ILE A 78 -18.35 -3.72 -25.08
N GLU A 79 -19.36 -3.81 -25.95
CA GLU A 79 -19.16 -3.57 -27.39
C GLU A 79 -18.93 -2.10 -27.73
N LYS A 80 -19.50 -1.17 -26.95
CA LYS A 80 -19.43 0.28 -27.19
C LYS A 80 -18.60 1.03 -26.14
N PHE A 81 -17.82 0.30 -25.35
CA PHE A 81 -17.12 0.87 -24.22
C PHE A 81 -16.04 1.88 -24.66
N TRP A 82 -16.33 3.16 -24.38
CA TRP A 82 -15.57 4.32 -24.86
C TRP A 82 -14.10 4.31 -24.47
N ALA A 83 -13.75 3.69 -23.33
CA ALA A 83 -12.41 3.70 -22.78
C ALA A 83 -11.51 2.64 -23.42
N GLY A 84 -12.10 1.61 -24.04
CA GLY A 84 -11.37 0.51 -24.64
C GLY A 84 -10.42 0.92 -25.77
N LYS A 85 -10.76 1.97 -26.54
CA LYS A 85 -9.84 2.51 -27.57
C LYS A 85 -8.51 2.98 -26.99
N PHE A 86 -8.53 3.62 -25.81
CA PHE A 86 -7.30 4.11 -25.18
C PHE A 86 -6.41 2.98 -24.70
N VAL A 87 -6.98 1.83 -24.35
CA VAL A 87 -6.26 0.63 -23.95
C VAL A 87 -5.65 -0.04 -25.17
N ALA A 88 -6.42 -0.17 -26.25
CA ALA A 88 -5.91 -0.67 -27.53
C ALA A 88 -4.75 0.18 -28.06
N ASP A 89 -4.87 1.52 -28.04
CA ASP A 89 -3.80 2.44 -28.45
C ASP A 89 -2.52 2.24 -27.63
N MET A 90 -2.64 2.08 -26.31
CA MET A 90 -1.48 1.86 -25.43
C MET A 90 -0.85 0.48 -25.61
N TYR A 91 -1.67 -0.53 -25.89
CA TYR A 91 -1.21 -1.88 -26.21
C TYR A 91 -0.43 -1.91 -27.53
N GLN A 92 -0.96 -1.26 -28.58
CA GLN A 92 -0.26 -1.08 -29.86
C GLN A 92 1.05 -0.31 -29.65
N MET A 93 1.03 0.76 -28.85
CA MET A 93 2.23 1.53 -28.52
C MET A 93 3.31 0.67 -27.83
N GLY A 94 2.92 -0.18 -26.88
CA GLY A 94 3.83 -1.10 -26.21
C GLY A 94 4.44 -2.12 -27.17
N THR A 95 3.63 -2.67 -28.08
CA THR A 95 4.07 -3.60 -29.13
C THR A 95 5.08 -2.93 -30.06
N ASN A 96 4.74 -1.75 -30.60
CA ASN A 96 5.62 -0.97 -31.48
C ASN A 96 6.97 -0.66 -30.81
N ARG A 97 6.94 -0.18 -29.55
CA ARG A 97 8.15 0.14 -28.79
C ARG A 97 9.03 -1.07 -28.58
N THR A 98 8.43 -2.20 -28.22
CA THR A 98 9.15 -3.44 -27.95
C THR A 98 9.76 -4.02 -29.22
N PHE A 99 9.01 -4.00 -30.32
CA PHE A 99 9.50 -4.38 -31.65
C PHE A 99 10.72 -3.56 -32.06
N HIS A 100 10.65 -2.22 -32.05
CA HIS A 100 11.79 -1.39 -32.47
C HIS A 100 13.01 -1.58 -31.58
N ASN A 101 12.78 -1.76 -30.28
CA ASN A 101 13.84 -1.99 -29.32
C ASN A 101 14.55 -3.33 -29.54
N LEU A 102 13.79 -4.42 -29.72
CA LEU A 102 14.35 -5.74 -30.03
C LEU A 102 15.01 -5.81 -31.41
N SER A 103 14.40 -5.20 -32.42
CA SER A 103 14.95 -5.12 -33.79
C SER A 103 16.28 -4.38 -33.85
N THR A 104 16.48 -3.38 -32.99
CA THR A 104 17.75 -2.66 -32.87
C THR A 104 18.82 -3.52 -32.19
N GLN A 105 18.43 -4.38 -31.24
CA GLN A 105 19.37 -5.17 -30.45
C GLN A 105 19.73 -6.52 -31.10
N SER A 106 18.83 -7.13 -31.89
CA SER A 106 19.02 -8.47 -32.49
C SER A 106 18.76 -8.46 -34.00
N PRO A 107 19.78 -8.73 -34.82
CA PRO A 107 19.59 -9.04 -36.24
C PRO A 107 18.69 -10.28 -36.47
N LEU A 108 18.75 -11.26 -35.56
CA LEU A 108 17.90 -12.46 -35.65
C LEU A 108 16.43 -12.11 -35.47
N TYR A 109 16.11 -11.26 -34.50
CA TYR A 109 14.74 -10.79 -34.27
C TYR A 109 14.22 -9.96 -35.46
N SER A 110 15.01 -9.01 -35.96
CA SER A 110 14.59 -8.13 -37.06
C SER A 110 14.40 -8.86 -38.40
N GLN A 111 15.07 -10.01 -38.60
CA GLN A 111 14.85 -10.87 -39.76
C GLN A 111 13.65 -11.81 -39.59
N ALA A 112 13.42 -12.29 -38.37
CA ALA A 112 12.36 -13.28 -38.08
C ALA A 112 10.97 -12.65 -37.88
N THR A 113 10.87 -11.34 -37.67
CA THR A 113 9.61 -10.68 -37.34
C THR A 113 9.50 -9.30 -37.99
N SER A 114 8.29 -8.93 -38.41
CA SER A 114 7.94 -7.58 -38.86
C SER A 114 6.84 -6.99 -37.98
N LEU A 115 6.81 -5.65 -37.88
CA LEU A 115 5.76 -4.99 -37.09
C LEU A 115 4.36 -5.30 -37.61
N GLU A 116 4.21 -5.38 -38.93
CA GLU A 116 2.95 -5.75 -39.58
C GLU A 116 2.50 -7.16 -39.15
N SER A 117 3.41 -8.14 -39.20
CA SER A 117 3.09 -9.52 -38.78
C SER A 117 2.64 -9.60 -37.32
N LEU A 118 3.22 -8.78 -36.44
CA LEU A 118 2.83 -8.71 -35.02
C LEU A 118 1.43 -8.14 -34.85
N LEU A 119 1.17 -6.96 -35.44
CA LEU A 119 -0.08 -6.22 -35.26
C LEU A 119 -1.29 -6.90 -35.91
N PHE A 120 -1.07 -7.74 -36.92
CA PHE A 120 -2.13 -8.52 -37.57
C PHE A 120 -2.19 -9.98 -37.11
N SER A 121 -1.38 -10.38 -36.12
CA SER A 121 -1.44 -11.74 -35.58
C SER A 121 -2.71 -11.97 -34.75
N ASP A 122 -3.27 -13.18 -34.82
CA ASP A 122 -4.40 -13.55 -33.98
C ASP A 122 -4.07 -13.45 -32.48
N ALA A 123 -2.81 -13.73 -32.10
CA ALA A 123 -2.36 -13.61 -30.73
C ALA A 123 -2.47 -12.17 -30.23
N TYR A 124 -2.06 -11.19 -31.04
CA TYR A 124 -2.18 -9.77 -30.73
C TYR A 124 -3.64 -9.34 -30.57
N ILE A 125 -4.52 -9.71 -31.52
CA ILE A 125 -5.95 -9.38 -31.47
C ILE A 125 -6.61 -9.98 -30.22
N ARG A 126 -6.30 -11.24 -29.88
CA ARG A 126 -6.80 -11.89 -28.65
C ARG A 126 -6.34 -11.17 -27.39
N ARG A 127 -5.06 -10.80 -27.30
CA ARG A 127 -4.49 -10.11 -26.13
C ARG A 127 -5.11 -8.72 -25.92
N ILE A 128 -5.37 -7.97 -26.99
CA ILE A 128 -6.12 -6.72 -26.90
C ILE A 128 -7.54 -6.97 -26.38
N GLY A 129 -8.23 -8.00 -26.88
CA GLY A 129 -9.57 -8.35 -26.40
C GLY A 129 -9.61 -8.66 -24.90
N LEU A 130 -8.58 -9.34 -24.38
CA LEU A 130 -8.45 -9.61 -22.94
C LEU A 130 -8.20 -8.32 -22.14
N ALA A 131 -7.26 -7.47 -22.56
CA ALA A 131 -6.99 -6.19 -21.91
C ALA A 131 -8.22 -5.26 -21.93
N TYR A 132 -8.94 -5.24 -23.05
CA TYR A 132 -10.20 -4.53 -23.22
C TYR A 132 -11.25 -5.01 -22.20
N THR A 133 -11.42 -6.34 -22.10
CA THR A 133 -12.40 -6.95 -21.19
C THR A 133 -12.07 -6.66 -19.72
N ALA A 134 -10.79 -6.77 -19.34
CA ALA A 134 -10.33 -6.43 -18.00
C ALA A 134 -10.64 -4.95 -17.66
N THR A 135 -10.33 -4.03 -18.58
CA THR A 135 -10.63 -2.61 -18.39
C THR A 135 -12.14 -2.39 -18.25
N PHE A 136 -12.96 -3.00 -19.12
CA PHE A 136 -14.42 -2.87 -19.01
C PHE A 136 -14.93 -3.32 -17.64
N ASN A 137 -14.43 -4.44 -17.11
CA ASN A 137 -14.83 -4.95 -15.80
C ASN A 137 -14.45 -3.98 -14.66
N ASP A 138 -13.27 -3.37 -14.69
CA ASP A 138 -12.87 -2.37 -13.69
C ASP A 138 -13.77 -1.13 -13.73
N TRP A 139 -14.13 -0.67 -14.93
CA TRP A 139 -15.03 0.47 -15.11
C TRP A 139 -16.48 0.16 -14.74
N LYS A 140 -16.94 -1.07 -14.98
CA LYS A 140 -18.23 -1.55 -14.50
C LYS A 140 -18.26 -1.58 -12.97
N GLY A 141 -17.23 -2.12 -12.33
CA GLY A 141 -17.10 -2.08 -10.87
C GLY A 141 -17.10 -0.66 -10.30
N LEU A 142 -16.44 0.29 -10.97
CA LEU A 142 -16.50 1.71 -10.61
C LEU A 142 -17.92 2.28 -10.71
N ALA A 143 -18.63 2.00 -11.80
CA ALA A 143 -20.00 2.45 -12.01
C ALA A 143 -20.96 1.88 -10.96
N ASP A 144 -20.88 0.57 -10.70
CA ASP A 144 -21.72 -0.11 -9.71
C ASP A 144 -21.48 0.44 -8.29
N ASN A 145 -20.22 0.70 -7.92
CA ASN A 145 -19.88 1.34 -6.65
C ASN A 145 -20.47 2.75 -6.54
N LEU A 146 -20.36 3.57 -7.59
CA LEU A 146 -20.94 4.91 -7.60
C LEU A 146 -22.47 4.85 -7.46
N LYS A 147 -23.15 3.97 -8.21
CA LYS A 147 -24.60 3.77 -8.11
C LYS A 147 -25.04 3.42 -6.68
N SER A 148 -24.32 2.50 -6.04
CA SER A 148 -24.57 2.09 -4.64
C SER A 148 -24.37 3.25 -3.66
N ASP A 149 -23.27 4.00 -3.78
CA ASP A 149 -22.96 5.15 -2.93
C ASP A 149 -24.03 6.24 -3.05
N LEU A 150 -24.43 6.57 -4.28
CA LEU A 150 -25.47 7.57 -4.54
C LEU A 150 -26.83 7.13 -4.00
N GLY A 151 -27.20 5.86 -4.19
CA GLY A 151 -28.47 5.33 -3.69
C GLY A 151 -28.57 5.35 -2.16
N THR A 152 -27.48 5.00 -1.49
CA THR A 152 -27.38 5.06 -0.02
C THR A 152 -27.48 6.49 0.49
N VAL A 153 -26.74 7.42 -0.13
CA VAL A 153 -26.70 8.82 0.28
C VAL A 153 -28.05 9.50 0.08
N LEU A 154 -28.67 9.32 -1.09
CA LEU A 154 -29.97 9.92 -1.38
C LEU A 154 -31.06 9.38 -0.45
N SER A 155 -31.14 8.06 -0.27
CA SER A 155 -32.14 7.45 0.62
C SER A 155 -31.98 7.92 2.06
N SER A 156 -30.74 8.01 2.53
CA SER A 156 -30.43 8.49 3.87
C SER A 156 -30.73 9.98 4.05
N ALA A 157 -30.53 10.80 3.01
CA ALA A 157 -30.86 12.23 3.05
C ALA A 157 -32.37 12.45 3.10
N VAL A 158 -33.13 11.70 2.28
CA VAL A 158 -34.61 11.73 2.27
C VAL A 158 -35.17 11.29 3.61
N ALA A 159 -34.69 10.17 4.17
CA ALA A 159 -35.14 9.65 5.46
C ALA A 159 -34.87 10.62 6.63
N ARG A 160 -33.78 11.40 6.54
CA ARG A 160 -33.40 12.40 7.56
C ARG A 160 -34.05 13.77 7.34
N GLY A 161 -34.77 13.97 6.24
CA GLY A 161 -35.34 15.27 5.90
C GLY A 161 -34.28 16.34 5.63
N ILE A 162 -33.14 15.98 5.05
CA ILE A 162 -32.11 16.92 4.61
C ILE A 162 -32.64 17.73 3.43
N ASN A 163 -32.32 19.02 3.32
CA ASN A 163 -32.78 19.83 2.19
C ASN A 163 -32.25 19.30 0.84
N PRO A 164 -33.01 19.33 -0.28
CA PRO A 164 -32.53 18.85 -1.57
C PRO A 164 -31.26 19.54 -2.10
N ARG A 165 -31.06 20.83 -1.82
CA ARG A 165 -29.81 21.54 -2.19
C ARG A 165 -28.62 20.99 -1.42
N GLU A 166 -28.79 20.77 -0.12
CA GLU A 166 -27.75 20.15 0.72
C GLU A 166 -27.51 18.69 0.30
N THR A 167 -28.57 17.97 -0.08
CA THR A 167 -28.48 16.62 -0.64
C THR A 167 -27.69 16.61 -1.95
N ALA A 168 -27.93 17.57 -2.84
CA ALA A 168 -27.18 17.75 -4.08
C ALA A 168 -25.70 18.01 -3.80
N ASP A 169 -25.35 18.78 -2.78
CA ASP A 169 -23.97 19.01 -2.34
C ASP A 169 -23.30 17.74 -1.82
N ILE A 170 -23.99 16.91 -1.03
CA ILE A 170 -23.45 15.63 -0.54
C ILE A 170 -23.24 14.66 -1.71
N ILE A 171 -24.20 14.57 -2.63
CA ILE A 171 -24.11 13.76 -3.85
C ILE A 171 -22.96 14.22 -4.74
N SER A 172 -22.83 15.52 -4.95
CA SER A 172 -21.73 16.17 -5.68
C SER A 172 -20.36 15.73 -5.14
N LYS A 173 -20.17 15.76 -3.80
CA LYS A 173 -18.94 15.30 -3.15
C LYS A 173 -18.66 13.81 -3.38
N ARG A 174 -19.69 12.95 -3.42
CA ARG A 174 -19.54 11.51 -3.70
C ARG A 174 -19.12 11.25 -5.14
N ILE A 175 -19.69 12.01 -6.08
CA ILE A 175 -19.29 11.97 -7.49
C ILE A 175 -17.82 12.38 -7.64
N ASP A 176 -17.34 13.38 -6.90
CA ASP A 176 -15.93 13.82 -6.94
C ASP A 176 -14.96 12.75 -6.39
N VAL A 177 -15.37 11.95 -5.40
CA VAL A 177 -14.62 10.78 -4.93
C VAL A 177 -14.51 9.72 -6.03
N SER A 178 -15.62 9.39 -6.69
CA SER A 178 -15.62 8.45 -7.82
C SER A 178 -14.80 8.96 -9.00
N TYR A 179 -14.85 10.26 -9.29
CA TYR A 179 -14.00 10.89 -10.31
C TYR A 179 -12.51 10.71 -10.03
N SER A 180 -12.13 10.82 -8.76
CA SER A 180 -10.74 10.59 -8.33
C SER A 180 -10.33 9.14 -8.56
N ARG A 181 -11.19 8.16 -8.21
CA ARG A 181 -10.97 6.74 -8.49
C ARG A 181 -10.89 6.45 -10.00
N ALA A 182 -11.75 7.07 -10.80
CA ALA A 182 -11.76 6.93 -12.27
C ALA A 182 -10.41 7.29 -12.89
N LYS A 183 -9.77 8.38 -12.41
CA LYS A 183 -8.44 8.79 -12.87
C LYS A 183 -7.36 7.77 -12.52
N THR A 184 -7.44 7.16 -11.33
CA THR A 184 -6.51 6.11 -10.90
C THR A 184 -6.67 4.84 -11.72
N ILE A 185 -7.91 4.39 -11.98
CA ILE A 185 -8.20 3.25 -12.86
C ILE A 185 -7.67 3.54 -14.27
N ALA A 186 -8.01 4.69 -14.85
CA ALA A 186 -7.54 5.09 -16.17
C ALA A 186 -6.02 5.03 -16.31
N GLN A 187 -5.29 5.56 -15.34
CA GLN A 187 -3.83 5.48 -15.34
C GLN A 187 -3.35 4.03 -15.25
N THR A 188 -3.93 3.24 -14.34
CA THR A 188 -3.53 1.85 -14.09
C THR A 188 -3.72 1.00 -15.33
N GLU A 189 -4.87 1.11 -16.00
CA GLU A 189 -5.23 0.32 -17.18
C GLU A 189 -4.45 0.75 -18.42
N GLN A 190 -4.28 2.05 -18.67
CA GLN A 190 -3.48 2.53 -19.81
C GLN A 190 -2.01 2.10 -19.70
N VAL A 191 -1.40 2.30 -18.53
CA VAL A 191 0.00 1.90 -18.32
C VAL A 191 0.10 0.38 -18.23
N GLY A 192 -0.93 -0.30 -17.69
CA GLY A 192 -1.03 -1.77 -17.64
C GLY A 192 -1.01 -2.41 -19.03
N ALA A 193 -1.83 -1.91 -19.95
CA ALA A 193 -1.89 -2.40 -21.32
C ALA A 193 -0.56 -2.25 -22.07
N LEU A 194 0.12 -1.11 -21.89
CA LEU A 194 1.45 -0.91 -22.47
C LEU A 194 2.47 -1.92 -21.91
N ARG A 195 2.44 -2.17 -20.60
CA ARG A 195 3.35 -3.14 -19.96
C ARG A 195 3.07 -4.56 -20.41
N GLN A 196 1.80 -4.95 -20.46
CA GLN A 196 1.38 -6.27 -20.92
C GLN A 196 1.86 -6.53 -22.35
N ALA A 197 1.70 -5.56 -23.25
CA ALA A 197 2.21 -5.68 -24.62
C ALA A 197 3.73 -5.91 -24.67
N THR A 198 4.49 -5.21 -23.83
CA THR A 198 5.94 -5.42 -23.72
C THR A 198 6.28 -6.81 -23.19
N TRP A 199 5.56 -7.29 -22.17
CA TRP A 199 5.77 -8.62 -21.59
C TRP A 199 5.45 -9.72 -22.57
N ASP A 200 4.35 -9.57 -23.29
CA ASP A 200 3.85 -10.54 -24.25
C ASP A 200 4.81 -10.72 -25.43
N GLU A 201 5.40 -9.63 -25.94
CA GLU A 201 6.43 -9.74 -26.99
C GLU A 201 7.77 -10.26 -26.44
N THR A 202 8.12 -9.87 -25.21
CA THR A 202 9.34 -10.36 -24.54
C THR A 202 9.28 -11.88 -24.37
N LYS A 203 8.16 -12.42 -23.87
CA LYS A 203 7.93 -13.86 -23.72
C LYS A 203 7.94 -14.58 -25.05
N ARG A 204 7.20 -14.07 -26.03
CA ARG A 204 7.15 -14.64 -27.38
C ARG A 204 8.56 -14.75 -27.98
N THR A 205 9.37 -13.71 -27.83
CA THR A 205 10.76 -13.69 -28.30
C THR A 205 11.61 -14.77 -27.64
N GLN A 206 11.42 -15.05 -26.35
CA GLN A 206 12.11 -16.14 -25.65
C GLN A 206 11.65 -17.51 -26.15
N GLU A 207 10.33 -17.69 -26.26
CA GLU A 207 9.70 -18.98 -26.58
C GLU A 207 9.88 -19.39 -28.05
N GLU A 208 9.69 -18.46 -28.99
CA GLU A 208 9.70 -18.76 -30.43
C GLU A 208 11.09 -18.63 -31.06
N LEU A 209 11.92 -17.69 -30.57
CA LEU A 209 13.23 -17.39 -31.18
C LEU A 209 14.42 -17.85 -30.33
N GLY A 210 14.17 -18.34 -29.11
CA GLY A 210 15.23 -18.79 -28.19
C GLY A 210 16.15 -17.67 -27.70
N LEU A 211 15.78 -16.40 -27.91
CA LEU A 211 16.60 -15.26 -27.50
C LEU A 211 16.46 -15.04 -25.98
N LYS A 212 17.58 -14.96 -25.27
CA LYS A 212 17.59 -14.59 -23.85
C LYS A 212 17.25 -13.11 -23.72
N THR A 213 16.10 -12.80 -23.13
CA THR A 213 15.64 -11.43 -22.88
C THR A 213 15.35 -11.20 -21.39
N GLY A 214 15.39 -9.94 -20.99
CA GLY A 214 14.95 -9.45 -19.69
C GLY A 214 14.23 -8.12 -19.81
N LEU A 215 13.67 -7.64 -18.70
CA LEU A 215 13.00 -6.36 -18.59
C LEU A 215 13.82 -5.42 -17.71
N LEU A 216 14.44 -4.43 -18.33
CA LEU A 216 15.03 -3.28 -17.65
C LEU A 216 13.91 -2.42 -17.06
N HIS A 217 13.95 -2.22 -15.75
CA HIS A 217 12.95 -1.43 -15.05
C HIS A 217 13.35 0.05 -15.02
N MET A 218 12.49 0.89 -15.61
CA MET A 218 12.72 2.33 -15.74
C MET A 218 11.73 3.09 -14.85
N SER A 219 12.15 3.41 -13.63
CA SER A 219 11.35 4.23 -12.73
C SER A 219 11.34 5.69 -13.15
N ALA A 220 10.22 6.38 -12.96
CA ALA A 220 10.08 7.79 -13.34
C ALA A 220 10.91 8.77 -12.47
N LEU A 221 11.42 8.30 -11.32
CA LEU A 221 12.25 9.08 -10.39
C LEU A 221 11.68 10.48 -10.07
N LYS A 222 10.36 10.57 -9.92
CA LYS A 222 9.67 11.76 -9.40
C LYS A 222 10.08 12.00 -7.94
N PRO A 223 10.03 13.24 -7.42
CA PRO A 223 10.42 13.52 -6.03
C PRO A 223 9.70 12.70 -4.96
N ASN A 224 8.46 12.26 -5.25
CA ASN A 224 7.63 11.43 -4.38
C ASN A 224 7.57 9.95 -4.83
N SER A 225 8.57 9.47 -5.55
CA SER A 225 8.64 8.05 -5.96
C SER A 225 8.78 7.14 -4.74
N ARG A 226 8.00 6.06 -4.70
CA ARG A 226 8.11 5.03 -3.66
C ARG A 226 9.46 4.31 -3.74
N SER A 227 10.06 3.99 -2.60
CA SER A 227 11.34 3.27 -2.51
C SER A 227 11.32 1.97 -3.31
N THR A 228 10.25 1.18 -3.20
CA THR A 228 10.09 -0.09 -3.92
C THR A 228 10.18 0.05 -5.45
N HIS A 229 9.85 1.22 -6.00
CA HIS A 229 10.01 1.52 -7.42
C HIS A 229 11.43 1.99 -7.73
N VAL A 230 11.97 2.90 -6.92
CA VAL A 230 13.35 3.41 -7.10
C VAL A 230 14.36 2.28 -7.00
N ASP A 231 14.18 1.34 -6.08
CA ASP A 231 15.05 0.19 -5.86
C ASP A 231 15.17 -0.75 -7.05
N ARG A 232 14.20 -0.71 -7.98
CA ARG A 232 14.23 -1.49 -9.22
C ARG A 232 14.82 -0.72 -10.38
N HIS A 233 14.94 0.61 -10.30
CA HIS A 233 15.44 1.44 -11.40
C HIS A 233 16.83 0.97 -11.85
N GLY A 234 17.02 0.81 -13.16
CA GLY A 234 18.27 0.34 -13.74
C GLY A 234 18.53 -1.17 -13.61
N LYS A 235 17.69 -1.92 -12.89
CA LYS A 235 17.84 -3.38 -12.74
C LYS A 235 17.01 -4.13 -13.76
N VAL A 236 17.47 -5.33 -14.10
CA VAL A 236 16.85 -6.22 -15.08
C VAL A 236 16.20 -7.40 -14.37
N TYR A 237 15.00 -7.75 -14.81
CA TYR A 237 14.17 -8.80 -14.22
C TYR A 237 13.52 -9.66 -15.31
N THR A 238 13.09 -10.86 -14.94
CA THR A 238 12.18 -11.67 -15.78
C THR A 238 10.79 -11.06 -15.83
N VAL A 239 9.98 -11.50 -16.79
CA VAL A 239 8.57 -11.07 -16.90
C VAL A 239 7.79 -11.48 -15.65
N GLU A 240 8.02 -12.68 -15.14
CA GLU A 240 7.39 -13.25 -13.93
C GLU A 240 7.70 -12.38 -12.71
N GLN A 241 8.99 -12.07 -12.48
CA GLN A 241 9.42 -11.21 -11.37
C GLN A 241 8.85 -9.80 -11.41
N VAL A 242 8.51 -9.29 -12.61
CA VAL A 242 7.88 -7.98 -12.76
C VAL A 242 6.36 -8.08 -12.55
N ALA A 243 5.72 -9.13 -13.08
CA ALA A 243 4.30 -9.39 -12.90
C ALA A 243 3.95 -9.58 -11.42
N ASP A 244 4.69 -10.45 -10.72
CA ASP A 244 4.51 -10.69 -9.29
C ASP A 244 4.67 -9.41 -8.47
N TRP A 245 5.71 -8.63 -8.78
CA TRP A 245 5.96 -7.36 -8.09
C TRP A 245 4.83 -6.34 -8.27
N TYR A 246 4.15 -6.32 -9.43
CA TYR A 246 3.02 -5.40 -9.65
C TYR A 246 1.75 -5.77 -8.87
N GLU A 247 1.61 -7.04 -8.47
CA GLU A 247 0.52 -7.54 -7.61
C GLU A 247 0.78 -7.28 -6.11
N GLU A 248 1.99 -6.86 -5.74
CA GLU A 248 2.36 -6.56 -4.36
C GLU A 248 2.11 -5.08 -3.99
N ASN A 249 1.71 -4.82 -2.75
CA ASN A 249 1.73 -3.51 -2.08
C ASN A 249 1.14 -2.33 -2.91
N GLY A 250 0.20 -2.61 -3.82
CA GLY A 250 -0.36 -1.61 -4.72
C GLY A 250 0.68 -0.98 -5.68
N ASN A 251 1.76 -1.70 -6.00
CA ASN A 251 2.82 -1.22 -6.90
C ASN A 251 2.26 -0.89 -8.30
N ARG A 252 1.20 -1.57 -8.76
CA ARG A 252 0.52 -1.23 -10.03
C ARG A 252 -0.20 0.13 -10.02
N PHE A 253 -0.68 0.58 -8.87
CA PHE A 253 -1.49 1.80 -8.77
C PHE A 253 -0.61 3.05 -8.73
N ASN A 254 -1.05 4.10 -9.42
CA ASN A 254 -0.33 5.37 -9.55
C ASN A 254 1.14 5.22 -9.98
N CYS A 255 1.47 4.10 -10.62
CA CYS A 255 2.80 3.83 -11.13
C CYS A 255 3.08 4.62 -12.41
N TYR A 256 4.31 5.09 -12.55
CA TYR A 256 4.82 5.76 -13.75
C TYR A 256 6.08 5.06 -14.29
N CYS A 257 6.40 3.87 -13.80
CA CYS A 257 7.51 3.09 -14.30
C CYS A 257 7.21 2.52 -15.69
N ALA A 258 8.25 2.40 -16.50
CA ALA A 258 8.23 1.68 -17.77
C ALA A 258 9.12 0.44 -17.68
N GLN A 259 8.88 -0.52 -18.56
CA GLN A 259 9.73 -1.68 -18.76
C GLN A 259 10.29 -1.62 -20.18
N VAL A 260 11.59 -1.84 -20.32
CA VAL A 260 12.28 -1.86 -21.60
C VAL A 260 12.90 -3.25 -21.76
N THR A 261 12.57 -3.94 -22.85
CA THR A 261 13.15 -5.25 -23.12
C THR A 261 14.64 -5.13 -23.44
N VAL A 262 15.46 -6.01 -22.89
CA VAL A 262 16.91 -6.05 -23.15
C VAL A 262 17.33 -7.46 -23.53
N LEU A 263 18.23 -7.59 -24.49
CA LEU A 263 18.89 -8.86 -24.77
C LEU A 263 19.95 -9.15 -23.70
N LEU A 264 20.00 -10.41 -23.31
CA LEU A 264 20.94 -10.93 -22.34
C LEU A 264 21.95 -11.85 -23.03
N ASN A 265 23.18 -11.80 -22.57
CA ASN A 265 24.24 -12.72 -23.00
C ASN A 265 24.03 -14.11 -22.35
N GLU A 266 24.95 -15.04 -22.64
CA GLU A 266 24.88 -16.41 -22.09
C GLU A 266 24.90 -16.46 -20.56
N LYS A 267 25.54 -15.48 -19.90
CA LYS A 267 25.62 -15.34 -18.44
C LYS A 267 24.38 -14.68 -17.82
N GLY A 268 23.42 -14.25 -18.64
CA GLY A 268 22.22 -13.54 -18.17
C GLY A 268 22.42 -12.05 -17.96
N GLU A 269 23.51 -11.47 -18.46
CA GLU A 269 23.84 -10.04 -18.30
C GLU A 269 23.45 -9.24 -19.56
N PRO A 270 23.03 -7.97 -19.42
CA PRO A 270 22.72 -7.13 -20.57
C PRO A 270 23.95 -6.80 -21.41
N TYR A 271 23.80 -6.73 -22.73
CA TYR A 271 24.92 -6.36 -23.62
C TYR A 271 25.41 -4.91 -23.44
N ASN A 272 24.54 -3.99 -23.02
CA ASN A 272 24.87 -2.55 -22.88
C ASN A 272 25.05 -2.16 -21.40
N GLN A 273 26.12 -2.68 -20.78
CA GLN A 273 26.38 -2.49 -19.35
C GLN A 273 26.60 -1.01 -18.97
N ALA A 274 27.26 -0.21 -19.83
CA ALA A 274 27.51 1.20 -19.54
C ALA A 274 26.22 2.02 -19.36
N SER A 275 25.16 1.70 -20.12
CA SER A 275 23.86 2.36 -19.96
C SER A 275 23.16 1.93 -18.67
N ILE A 276 23.30 0.66 -18.28
CA ILE A 276 22.77 0.12 -17.03
C ILE A 276 23.44 0.79 -15.82
N ASP A 277 24.77 0.89 -15.83
CA ASP A 277 25.53 1.51 -14.73
C ASP A 277 25.14 2.98 -14.53
N ARG A 278 24.89 3.70 -15.62
CA ARG A 278 24.37 5.06 -15.57
C ARG A 278 22.98 5.12 -14.90
N LEU A 279 22.07 4.22 -15.25
CA LEU A 279 20.73 4.19 -14.64
C LEU A 279 20.80 3.85 -13.16
N LEU A 280 21.63 2.88 -12.78
CA LEU A 280 21.86 2.56 -11.36
C LEU A 280 22.34 3.80 -10.58
N LYS A 281 23.27 4.57 -11.18
CA LYS A 281 23.71 5.84 -10.60
C LYS A 281 22.60 6.88 -10.50
N GLU A 282 21.72 7.01 -11.51
CA GLU A 282 20.57 7.92 -11.47
C GLU A 282 19.63 7.57 -10.28
N SER A 283 19.48 6.29 -9.94
CA SER A 283 18.75 5.87 -8.74
C SER A 283 19.46 6.30 -7.44
N ASP A 284 20.78 6.23 -7.36
CA ASP A 284 21.56 6.62 -6.19
C ASP A 284 21.56 8.15 -6.00
N ASP A 285 21.76 8.89 -7.10
CA ASP A 285 21.67 10.35 -7.11
C ASP A 285 20.27 10.81 -6.71
N TRP A 286 19.22 10.13 -7.19
CA TRP A 286 17.85 10.40 -6.76
C TRP A 286 17.68 10.17 -5.26
N ARG A 287 18.24 9.08 -4.71
CA ARG A 287 18.18 8.79 -3.27
C ARG A 287 18.87 9.84 -2.45
N GLU A 288 19.96 10.44 -2.94
CA GLU A 288 20.66 11.51 -2.23
C GLU A 288 19.90 12.84 -2.32
N GLN A 289 19.36 13.17 -3.50
CA GLN A 289 18.58 14.40 -3.73
C GLN A 289 17.21 14.40 -3.04
N ASN A 290 16.56 13.23 -3.02
CA ASN A 290 15.23 13.01 -2.43
C ASN A 290 15.32 12.21 -1.15
N ARG A 291 16.54 12.06 -0.60
CA ARG A 291 16.71 11.95 0.83
C ARG A 291 15.91 13.11 1.34
N SER A 292 14.78 12.82 1.97
CA SER A 292 13.98 13.86 2.59
C SER A 292 14.98 14.80 3.24
N LYS A 293 14.78 16.11 3.12
CA LYS A 293 15.21 17.02 4.19
C LYS A 293 14.45 16.58 5.43
N GLN A 294 14.71 15.35 5.89
CA GLN A 294 14.60 14.93 7.25
C GLN A 294 15.29 16.07 7.94
N GLN A 295 14.59 16.68 8.88
CA GLN A 295 15.28 17.32 9.97
C GLN A 295 16.33 16.29 10.40
N SER A 296 17.56 16.48 9.95
CA SER A 296 18.64 15.59 10.28
C SER A 296 18.83 15.87 11.74
N LEU A 297 18.56 14.86 12.56
CA LEU A 297 18.71 15.00 14.01
C LEU A 297 20.22 15.00 14.22
N ASN A 298 20.83 16.17 14.06
CA ASN A 298 22.28 16.33 13.97
C ASN A 298 22.93 16.28 15.36
N SER A 299 22.11 16.39 16.40
CA SER A 299 22.47 16.31 17.79
C SER A 299 21.40 15.54 18.58
N VAL A 300 21.76 15.15 19.80
CA VAL A 300 20.83 14.50 20.74
C VAL A 300 19.75 15.51 21.18
N GLU A 301 20.08 16.79 21.24
CA GLU A 301 19.14 17.89 21.50
C GLU A 301 18.07 17.99 20.40
N ASP A 302 18.49 17.97 19.13
CA ASP A 302 17.58 17.98 17.98
C ASP A 302 16.65 16.76 18.03
N ALA A 303 17.21 15.58 18.35
CA ALA A 303 16.45 14.35 18.49
C ALA A 303 15.42 14.42 19.61
N ASN A 304 15.79 14.99 20.76
CA ASN A 304 14.90 15.18 21.89
C ASN A 304 13.79 16.19 21.58
N GLU A 305 14.10 17.29 20.89
CA GLU A 305 13.09 18.27 20.46
C GLU A 305 12.12 17.68 19.46
N TRP A 306 12.63 16.93 18.48
CA TRP A 306 11.81 16.23 17.51
C TRP A 306 10.91 15.20 18.20
N ALA A 307 11.45 14.40 19.12
CA ALA A 307 10.70 13.37 19.82
C ALA A 307 9.53 13.98 20.62
N ARG A 308 9.76 15.09 21.34
CA ARG A 308 8.70 15.81 22.09
C ARG A 308 7.55 16.31 21.21
N LYS A 309 7.84 16.65 19.96
CA LYS A 309 6.81 17.13 19.02
C LYS A 309 6.00 15.97 18.45
N HIS A 310 6.64 14.84 18.16
CA HIS A 310 6.06 13.81 17.32
C HIS A 310 5.61 12.55 18.08
N ILE A 311 6.39 12.06 19.04
CA ILE A 311 6.18 10.71 19.60
C ILE A 311 5.93 10.66 21.11
N THR A 312 6.37 11.67 21.86
CA THR A 312 6.36 11.67 23.32
C THR A 312 6.04 13.06 23.90
N GLU A 313 5.54 13.13 25.13
CA GLU A 313 5.37 14.40 25.87
C GLU A 313 6.72 14.93 26.38
N THR A 314 7.55 14.04 26.94
CA THR A 314 8.88 14.35 27.46
C THR A 314 9.94 13.45 26.84
N SER A 315 11.16 13.96 26.67
CA SER A 315 12.26 13.21 26.04
C SER A 315 13.59 13.50 26.71
N ASN A 316 14.34 12.42 27.01
CA ASN A 316 15.73 12.48 27.49
C ASN A 316 16.52 11.29 26.93
N LEU A 317 16.89 11.37 25.66
CA LEU A 317 17.64 10.34 24.93
C LEU A 317 19.10 10.20 25.44
N PRO A 318 19.73 9.01 25.31
CA PRO A 318 21.13 8.83 25.68
C PRO A 318 22.04 9.81 24.94
N GLN A 319 23.04 10.36 25.63
CA GLN A 319 23.91 11.43 25.10
C GLN A 319 24.94 10.92 24.08
N ASP A 320 25.27 9.65 24.17
CA ASP A 320 26.24 8.94 23.34
C ASP A 320 25.61 8.15 22.18
N ILE A 321 24.29 8.25 21.99
CA ILE A 321 23.59 7.53 20.92
C ILE A 321 23.91 8.11 19.54
N ASP A 322 24.13 7.25 18.54
CA ASP A 322 24.28 7.69 17.16
C ASP A 322 22.95 8.26 16.63
N THR A 323 22.87 9.58 16.53
CA THR A 323 21.64 10.28 16.14
C THR A 323 21.28 10.07 14.68
N LYS A 324 22.24 9.73 13.82
CA LYS A 324 21.97 9.40 12.40
C LYS A 324 21.23 8.06 12.30
N GLU A 325 21.60 7.12 13.16
CA GLU A 325 20.95 5.80 13.22
C GLU A 325 19.66 5.81 14.05
N LEU A 326 19.58 6.69 15.04
CA LEU A 326 18.36 6.90 15.83
C LEU A 326 17.24 7.56 15.02
N ALA A 327 17.57 8.51 14.15
CA ALA A 327 16.58 9.28 13.39
C ALA A 327 15.56 8.44 12.58
N PRO A 328 15.95 7.40 11.81
CA PRO A 328 14.98 6.53 11.15
C PRO A 328 14.13 5.69 12.11
N CYS A 329 14.63 5.41 13.33
CA CYS A 329 13.91 4.66 14.35
C CYS A 329 12.80 5.50 15.00
N LEU A 330 13.10 6.75 15.39
CA LEU A 330 12.09 7.66 15.96
C LEU A 330 10.99 8.01 14.95
N LYS A 331 11.34 8.14 13.66
CA LYS A 331 10.38 8.33 12.57
C LYS A 331 9.45 7.12 12.42
N LEU A 332 9.99 5.91 12.51
CA LEU A 332 9.19 4.69 12.48
C LEU A 332 8.20 4.64 13.65
N VAL A 333 8.63 5.01 14.86
CA VAL A 333 7.74 5.09 16.03
C VAL A 333 6.57 6.04 15.76
N SER A 334 6.84 7.24 15.25
CA SER A 334 5.81 8.22 14.89
C SER A 334 4.85 7.67 13.83
N GLU A 335 5.40 7.03 12.80
CA GLU A 335 4.62 6.43 11.72
C GLU A 335 3.71 5.32 12.25
N ILE A 336 4.20 4.45 13.13
CA ILE A 336 3.40 3.38 13.75
C ILE A 336 2.30 3.97 14.64
N GLN A 337 2.61 5.00 15.45
CA GLN A 337 1.59 5.67 16.27
C GLN A 337 0.44 6.21 15.43
N GLU A 338 0.74 6.83 14.29
CA GLU A 338 -0.29 7.31 13.36
C GLU A 338 -1.04 6.16 12.67
N ARG A 339 -0.31 5.21 12.10
CA ARG A 339 -0.87 4.07 11.33
C ARG A 339 -1.80 3.20 12.17
N PHE A 340 -1.44 2.97 13.43
CA PHE A 340 -2.15 2.07 14.35
C PHE A 340 -2.96 2.81 15.41
N ASN A 341 -3.01 4.14 15.34
CA ASN A 341 -3.74 4.96 16.30
C ASN A 341 -3.29 4.71 17.76
N LEU A 342 -1.98 4.61 17.98
CA LEU A 342 -1.39 4.45 19.30
C LEU A 342 -1.16 5.83 19.93
N PRO A 343 -1.34 5.98 21.26
CA PRO A 343 -1.10 7.23 21.94
C PRO A 343 0.38 7.63 21.89
N LYS A 344 0.64 8.94 22.01
CA LYS A 344 1.99 9.44 22.30
C LYS A 344 2.48 8.89 23.65
N PHE A 345 3.77 8.65 23.76
CA PHE A 345 4.39 8.27 25.02
C PHE A 345 4.37 9.45 25.99
N ARG A 346 4.37 9.17 27.29
CA ARG A 346 4.66 10.20 28.30
C ARG A 346 6.16 10.52 28.32
N TYR A 347 6.99 9.52 28.08
CA TYR A 347 8.44 9.63 28.10
C TYR A 347 9.10 8.77 27.02
N ALA A 348 10.12 9.31 26.36
CA ALA A 348 11.05 8.54 25.55
C ALA A 348 12.50 8.90 25.96
N GLY A 349 13.31 7.93 26.34
CA GLY A 349 14.65 8.26 26.83
C GLY A 349 15.39 7.16 27.55
N THR A 350 16.45 7.53 28.26
CA THR A 350 17.32 6.59 28.95
C THR A 350 16.58 5.75 29.98
N ILE A 351 17.08 4.53 30.18
CA ILE A 351 16.60 3.56 31.16
C ILE A 351 16.80 4.01 32.62
N THR A 352 17.58 5.07 32.84
CA THR A 352 17.88 5.67 34.15
C THR A 352 17.18 7.02 34.37
N GLY A 353 16.26 7.43 33.50
CA GLY A 353 15.53 8.69 33.63
C GLY A 353 14.55 8.72 34.82
N ASP A 354 14.22 9.93 35.29
CA ASP A 354 13.47 10.22 36.53
C ASP A 354 12.06 9.58 36.66
N ILE A 355 11.53 8.97 35.59
CA ILE A 355 10.13 8.52 35.51
C ILE A 355 9.98 7.01 35.79
N TYR A 356 11.02 6.19 35.60
CA TYR A 356 10.96 4.74 35.88
C TYR A 356 12.34 4.12 36.05
N LYS A 357 12.64 3.57 37.24
CA LYS A 357 13.90 2.87 37.53
C LYS A 357 13.70 1.36 37.35
N TYR A 358 14.32 0.77 36.33
CA TYR A 358 14.35 -0.69 36.19
C TYR A 358 15.19 -1.29 37.34
N PRO A 359 14.74 -2.34 38.05
CA PRO A 359 15.41 -2.84 39.27
C PRO A 359 16.86 -3.29 39.03
N GLU A 360 17.14 -3.83 37.84
CA GLU A 360 18.47 -4.10 37.30
C GLU A 360 18.35 -3.93 35.79
N SER A 361 19.19 -3.12 35.14
CA SER A 361 19.25 -3.15 33.67
C SER A 361 19.81 -4.50 33.28
N PRO A 362 19.06 -5.39 32.60
CA PRO A 362 19.66 -6.58 32.04
C PRO A 362 20.78 -6.11 31.11
N LYS A 363 21.97 -6.71 31.20
CA LYS A 363 23.14 -6.38 30.37
C LYS A 363 22.90 -6.49 28.86
N GLU A 364 21.73 -6.98 28.44
CA GLU A 364 21.35 -7.33 27.08
C GLU A 364 20.13 -6.53 26.56
N MET A 365 19.58 -5.59 27.35
CA MET A 365 18.39 -4.84 26.95
C MET A 365 18.76 -3.69 26.01
N LEU A 366 18.26 -3.74 24.76
CA LEU A 366 18.50 -2.69 23.76
C LEU A 366 17.49 -1.55 23.87
N ALA A 367 16.20 -1.88 23.99
CA ALA A 367 15.11 -0.96 24.24
C ALA A 367 14.03 -1.65 25.08
N ALA A 368 13.06 -0.89 25.59
CA ALA A 368 11.91 -1.46 26.29
C ALA A 368 10.69 -0.52 26.26
N TYR A 369 9.50 -1.08 26.07
CA TYR A 369 8.24 -0.40 26.33
C TYR A 369 7.75 -0.66 27.77
N SER A 370 7.50 0.41 28.52
CA SER A 370 6.90 0.36 29.86
C SER A 370 5.44 0.81 29.81
N HIS A 371 4.51 -0.14 29.86
CA HIS A 371 3.06 0.16 29.94
C HIS A 371 2.70 0.96 31.20
N LYS A 372 3.37 0.72 32.34
CA LYS A 372 3.11 1.42 33.61
C LYS A 372 3.41 2.91 33.51
N ALA A 373 4.48 3.27 32.82
CA ALA A 373 4.90 4.66 32.63
C ALA A 373 4.43 5.25 31.30
N ASN A 374 3.82 4.44 30.42
CA ASN A 374 3.63 4.74 29.00
C ASN A 374 4.91 5.33 28.38
N ALA A 375 6.01 4.58 28.48
CA ALA A 375 7.34 5.08 28.15
C ALA A 375 8.11 4.16 27.19
N LEU A 376 8.88 4.78 26.30
CA LEU A 376 9.86 4.10 25.44
C LEU A 376 11.26 4.31 26.03
N LEU A 377 11.83 3.24 26.57
CA LEU A 377 13.16 3.23 27.15
C LEU A 377 14.19 2.82 26.10
N ILE A 378 15.28 3.57 25.99
CA ILE A 378 16.28 3.46 24.92
C ILE A 378 17.67 3.38 25.56
N THR A 379 18.49 2.45 25.08
CA THR A 379 19.94 2.40 25.33
C THR A 379 20.70 2.87 24.10
N SER A 380 21.97 3.26 24.27
CA SER A 380 22.83 3.69 23.16
C SER A 380 23.09 2.56 22.16
N ASP A 381 23.10 1.30 22.63
CA ASP A 381 23.34 0.11 21.82
C ASP A 381 22.13 -0.26 20.93
N SER A 382 20.95 0.34 21.15
CA SER A 382 19.74 0.05 20.36
C SER A 382 19.88 0.37 18.87
N VAL A 383 20.86 1.22 18.53
CA VAL A 383 21.15 1.67 17.16
C VAL A 383 22.44 1.08 16.60
N ASP A 384 23.13 0.20 17.33
CA ASP A 384 24.34 -0.47 16.85
C ASP A 384 23.99 -1.56 15.82
N LYS A 385 23.98 -1.16 14.54
CA LYS A 385 23.75 -2.05 13.40
C LYS A 385 24.74 -3.21 13.35
N LYS A 386 25.99 -2.99 13.76
CA LYS A 386 27.05 -4.00 13.65
C LYS A 386 26.81 -5.10 14.68
N ALA A 387 26.54 -4.72 15.93
CA ALA A 387 26.21 -5.68 16.98
C ALA A 387 24.97 -6.52 16.63
N LEU A 388 23.92 -5.88 16.10
CA LEU A 388 22.70 -6.58 15.66
C LEU A 388 22.96 -7.56 14.51
N LEU A 389 23.79 -7.18 13.54
CA LEU A 389 24.18 -8.06 12.43
C LEU A 389 25.04 -9.24 12.92
N GLU A 390 25.96 -8.99 13.86
CA GLU A 390 26.79 -10.05 14.45
C GLU A 390 25.92 -11.07 15.21
N GLU A 391 24.88 -10.63 15.93
CA GLU A 391 23.94 -11.51 16.63
C GLU A 391 23.09 -12.35 15.67
N ASP A 392 22.68 -11.76 14.54
CA ASP A 392 21.99 -12.47 13.46
C ASP A 392 22.87 -13.56 12.83
N LEU A 393 24.14 -13.25 12.58
CA LEU A 393 25.12 -14.21 12.05
C LEU A 393 25.39 -15.35 13.05
N LYS A 394 25.48 -15.06 14.35
CA LYS A 394 25.58 -16.11 15.38
C LYS A 394 24.36 -17.02 15.37
N SER A 395 23.16 -16.48 15.13
CA SER A 395 21.92 -17.28 15.06
C SER A 395 21.96 -18.34 13.97
N LYS A 396 22.63 -18.05 12.84
CA LYS A 396 22.87 -19.04 11.76
C LYS A 396 23.73 -20.21 12.23
N ALA A 397 24.71 -19.94 13.10
CA ALA A 397 25.60 -20.96 13.65
C ALA A 397 24.96 -21.76 14.81
N ASN A 398 24.01 -21.18 15.55
CA ASN A 398 23.41 -21.80 16.74
C ASN A 398 22.33 -22.87 16.45
N GLY A 399 22.00 -23.13 15.18
CA GLY A 399 21.14 -24.26 14.80
C GLY A 399 19.69 -24.16 15.29
N TYR A 400 19.17 -22.95 15.56
CA TYR A 400 17.80 -22.76 16.06
C TYR A 400 16.72 -23.38 15.17
N LYS A 401 16.93 -23.40 13.84
CA LYS A 401 16.05 -24.09 12.88
C LYS A 401 15.84 -25.57 13.25
N ARG A 402 16.92 -26.29 13.54
CA ARG A 402 16.86 -27.71 13.92
C ARG A 402 16.09 -27.90 15.22
N SER A 403 16.31 -27.04 16.21
CA SER A 403 15.57 -27.06 17.47
C SER A 403 14.07 -26.85 17.26
N SER A 404 13.67 -25.93 16.39
CA SER A 404 12.26 -25.67 16.10
C SER A 404 11.61 -26.80 15.30
N ILE A 405 12.31 -27.39 14.32
CA ILE A 405 11.82 -28.56 13.58
C ILE A 405 11.55 -29.74 14.53
N ASN A 406 12.47 -30.02 15.45
CA ASN A 406 12.29 -31.09 16.43
C ASN A 406 11.08 -30.85 17.35
N MET A 407 10.88 -29.60 17.79
CA MET A 407 9.72 -29.24 18.61
C MET A 407 8.42 -29.37 17.83
N ILE A 408 8.38 -28.87 16.60
CA ILE A 408 7.18 -28.92 15.76
C ILE A 408 6.87 -30.33 15.28
N GLY A 409 7.85 -31.22 15.13
CA GLY A 409 7.58 -32.64 14.86
C GLY A 409 6.75 -33.32 15.96
N GLN A 410 6.66 -32.73 17.15
CA GLN A 410 5.79 -33.19 18.24
C GLN A 410 4.39 -32.57 18.18
N THR A 411 4.20 -31.53 17.37
CA THR A 411 2.92 -30.87 17.12
C THR A 411 2.42 -31.31 15.74
N ASN A 412 1.23 -31.87 15.61
CA ASN A 412 0.67 -32.26 14.30
C ASN A 412 0.30 -31.04 13.42
N ASN A 413 1.19 -30.05 13.30
CA ASN A 413 1.01 -28.78 12.60
C ASN A 413 1.88 -28.78 11.33
N GLU A 414 1.37 -29.45 10.29
CA GLU A 414 2.06 -29.62 9.00
C GLU A 414 2.33 -28.30 8.28
N GLU A 415 1.42 -27.33 8.40
CA GLU A 415 1.57 -25.97 7.84
C GLU A 415 2.81 -25.28 8.42
N LEU A 416 2.92 -25.27 9.74
CA LEU A 416 4.05 -24.66 10.43
C LEU A 416 5.37 -25.39 10.14
N ALA A 417 5.34 -26.72 10.04
CA ALA A 417 6.52 -27.51 9.66
C ALA A 417 7.02 -27.09 8.28
N LYS A 418 6.13 -26.95 7.29
CA LYS A 418 6.48 -26.50 5.94
C LYS A 418 7.12 -25.12 5.95
N ILE A 419 6.53 -24.16 6.66
CA ILE A 419 7.06 -22.80 6.78
C ILE A 419 8.50 -22.84 7.30
N ILE A 420 8.75 -23.57 8.39
CA ILE A 420 10.10 -23.62 8.97
C ILE A 420 11.08 -24.37 8.08
N HIS A 421 10.65 -25.40 7.35
CA HIS A 421 11.50 -26.09 6.40
C HIS A 421 12.02 -25.17 5.29
N GLU A 422 11.16 -24.27 4.79
CA GLU A 422 11.48 -23.28 3.74
C GLU A 422 12.39 -22.14 4.22
N MET A 423 12.43 -21.84 5.52
CA MET A 423 13.29 -20.79 6.08
C MET A 423 14.76 -21.20 6.06
N ASP A 424 15.68 -20.34 5.62
CA ASP A 424 17.14 -20.65 5.64
C ASP A 424 17.66 -20.96 7.05
N TYR A 425 17.25 -20.15 8.03
CA TYR A 425 17.57 -20.30 9.45
C TYR A 425 16.49 -19.61 10.30
N ILE A 426 16.53 -19.80 11.61
CA ILE A 426 15.68 -19.04 12.55
C ILE A 426 16.55 -17.99 13.22
N PRO A 427 16.22 -16.70 13.10
CA PRO A 427 17.02 -15.62 13.68
C PRO A 427 16.77 -15.52 15.20
N TRP A 428 17.69 -14.85 15.92
CA TRP A 428 17.48 -14.55 17.34
C TRP A 428 16.28 -13.62 17.52
N ILE A 429 16.26 -12.48 16.82
CA ILE A 429 15.13 -11.57 16.70
C ILE A 429 14.60 -11.55 15.27
N ALA A 430 13.32 -11.24 15.06
CA ALA A 430 12.66 -11.40 13.76
C ALA A 430 13.21 -10.46 12.67
N VAL A 431 13.66 -9.27 13.09
CA VAL A 431 14.23 -8.23 12.22
C VAL A 431 15.47 -7.65 12.91
N SER A 432 16.64 -8.13 12.51
CA SER A 432 17.94 -7.78 13.12
C SER A 432 18.48 -6.41 12.68
N THR A 433 17.68 -5.35 12.84
CA THR A 433 18.05 -3.96 12.53
C THR A 433 17.59 -3.02 13.65
N PRO A 434 18.17 -1.82 13.80
CA PRO A 434 17.70 -0.83 14.77
C PRO A 434 16.20 -0.55 14.64
N ARG A 435 15.71 -0.38 13.40
CA ARG A 435 14.28 -0.21 13.13
C ARG A 435 13.45 -1.40 13.62
N GLY A 436 13.94 -2.62 13.44
CA GLY A 436 13.31 -3.84 13.96
C GLY A 436 13.16 -3.84 15.48
N VAL A 437 14.19 -3.39 16.22
CA VAL A 437 14.14 -3.22 17.69
C VAL A 437 13.04 -2.24 18.09
N TYR A 438 12.94 -1.09 17.44
CA TYR A 438 11.90 -0.11 17.76
C TYR A 438 10.50 -0.61 17.36
N ALA A 439 10.37 -1.28 16.22
CA ALA A 439 9.12 -1.91 15.82
C ALA A 439 8.66 -2.99 16.81
N HIS A 440 9.61 -3.75 17.38
CA HIS A 440 9.34 -4.72 18.44
C HIS A 440 8.73 -4.02 19.68
N GLU A 441 9.33 -2.93 20.15
CA GLU A 441 8.77 -2.18 21.29
C GLU A 441 7.38 -1.62 21.01
N MET A 442 7.14 -1.15 19.78
CA MET A 442 5.81 -0.73 19.36
C MET A 442 4.81 -1.90 19.30
N GLY A 443 5.28 -3.13 19.10
CA GLY A 443 4.47 -4.34 19.19
C GLY A 443 3.97 -4.60 20.61
N HIS A 444 4.77 -4.30 21.63
CA HIS A 444 4.29 -4.31 23.03
C HIS A 444 3.27 -3.19 23.30
N ALA A 445 3.47 -2.00 22.76
CA ALA A 445 2.50 -0.90 22.89
C ALA A 445 1.15 -1.26 22.22
N LEU A 446 1.19 -1.85 21.02
CA LEU A 446 0.00 -2.36 20.34
C LEU A 446 -0.67 -3.48 21.13
N HIS A 447 0.11 -4.43 21.66
CA HIS A 447 -0.40 -5.52 22.49
C HIS A 447 -1.15 -4.99 23.69
N TYR A 448 -0.60 -3.98 24.37
CA TYR A 448 -1.27 -3.38 25.52
C TYR A 448 -2.58 -2.67 25.15
N GLN A 449 -2.63 -1.96 24.02
CA GLN A 449 -3.83 -1.26 23.57
C GLN A 449 -4.97 -2.21 23.13
N HIS A 450 -4.63 -3.35 22.53
CA HIS A 450 -5.57 -4.34 22.01
C HIS A 450 -5.44 -5.69 22.72
N GLN A 451 -5.27 -5.63 24.04
CA GLN A 451 -4.85 -6.80 24.83
C GLN A 451 -5.85 -7.94 24.72
N GLU A 452 -7.16 -7.67 24.81
CA GLU A 452 -8.19 -8.70 24.78
C GLU A 452 -8.22 -9.44 23.44
N GLU A 453 -8.25 -8.69 22.33
CA GLU A 453 -8.30 -9.25 20.98
C GLU A 453 -7.02 -10.04 20.65
N ILE A 454 -5.85 -9.49 20.99
CA ILE A 454 -4.57 -10.13 20.73
C ILE A 454 -4.38 -11.37 21.60
N ASP A 455 -4.68 -11.32 22.91
CA ASP A 455 -4.51 -12.47 23.81
C ASP A 455 -5.40 -13.65 23.39
N ASN A 456 -6.60 -13.36 22.87
CA ASN A 456 -7.52 -14.37 22.33
C ASN A 456 -6.95 -15.11 21.11
N ILE A 457 -6.30 -14.39 20.20
CA ILE A 457 -5.62 -14.98 19.03
C ILE A 457 -4.39 -15.76 19.51
N ILE A 458 -3.53 -15.12 20.30
CA ILE A 458 -2.21 -15.64 20.67
C ILE A 458 -2.28 -16.85 21.59
N LYS A 459 -3.30 -16.95 22.47
CA LYS A 459 -3.51 -18.13 23.31
C LYS A 459 -3.59 -19.42 22.47
N LYS A 460 -4.26 -19.37 21.31
CA LYS A 460 -4.39 -20.51 20.39
C LYS A 460 -3.09 -20.77 19.64
N LEU A 461 -2.48 -19.71 19.11
CA LEU A 461 -1.29 -19.81 18.26
C LEU A 461 -0.05 -20.27 19.03
N TRP A 462 0.13 -19.76 20.25
CA TRP A 462 1.22 -20.14 21.14
C TRP A 462 1.25 -21.64 21.41
N GLY A 463 0.09 -22.22 21.78
CA GLY A 463 -0.02 -23.66 22.06
C GLY A 463 0.21 -24.55 20.83
N ARG A 464 0.12 -23.98 19.62
CA ARG A 464 0.38 -24.67 18.34
C ARG A 464 1.79 -24.41 17.79
N GLY A 465 2.66 -23.77 18.58
CA GLY A 465 4.07 -23.58 18.25
C GLY A 465 4.38 -22.42 17.30
N TRP A 466 3.42 -21.57 16.95
CA TRP A 466 3.62 -20.54 15.91
C TRP A 466 4.74 -19.53 16.19
N ALA A 467 5.15 -19.36 17.45
CA ALA A 467 6.32 -18.55 17.80
C ALA A 467 7.63 -19.07 17.16
N HIS A 468 7.71 -20.37 16.87
CA HIS A 468 8.88 -20.99 16.24
C HIS A 468 9.09 -20.53 14.79
N ALA A 469 8.05 -20.08 14.11
CA ALA A 469 8.20 -19.48 12.78
C ALA A 469 8.72 -18.04 12.82
N ILE A 470 8.75 -17.36 13.98
CA ILE A 470 9.04 -15.91 14.04
C ILE A 470 10.48 -15.59 14.44
N SER A 471 10.97 -16.13 15.53
CA SER A 471 12.37 -15.97 15.96
C SER A 471 12.64 -16.86 17.16
N LYS A 472 13.89 -16.92 17.62
CA LYS A 472 14.21 -17.59 18.88
C LYS A 472 13.68 -16.78 20.08
N TYR A 473 13.73 -15.46 20.00
CA TYR A 473 13.28 -14.56 21.05
C TYR A 473 11.76 -14.60 21.21
N ALA A 474 11.01 -14.70 20.11
CA ALA A 474 9.56 -14.90 20.11
C ALA A 474 9.12 -16.13 20.95
N GLN A 475 9.97 -17.15 21.09
CA GLN A 475 9.65 -18.36 21.85
C GLN A 475 9.77 -18.18 23.37
N ARG A 476 10.23 -17.02 23.87
CA ARG A 476 10.41 -16.77 25.31
C ARG A 476 9.09 -16.71 26.06
N ASN A 477 8.15 -15.91 25.56
CA ASN A 477 6.81 -15.78 26.13
C ASN A 477 5.82 -15.21 25.08
N LYS A 478 4.53 -15.23 25.40
CA LYS A 478 3.46 -14.77 24.49
C LYS A 478 3.57 -13.30 24.09
N ARG A 479 4.11 -12.44 24.97
CA ARG A 479 4.28 -11.00 24.68
C ARG A 479 5.41 -10.79 23.68
N GLU A 480 6.54 -11.49 23.83
CA GLU A 480 7.62 -11.45 22.83
C GLU A 480 7.15 -11.98 21.48
N PHE A 481 6.34 -13.03 21.46
CA PHE A 481 5.80 -13.54 20.20
C PHE A 481 4.98 -12.48 19.45
N VAL A 482 4.14 -11.71 20.16
CA VAL A 482 3.39 -10.62 19.54
C VAL A 482 4.33 -9.52 19.04
N ALA A 483 5.27 -9.08 19.87
CA ALA A 483 6.19 -8.00 19.53
C ALA A 483 7.07 -8.33 18.32
N GLU A 484 7.60 -9.56 18.28
CA GLU A 484 8.41 -10.07 17.18
C GLU A 484 7.59 -10.30 15.90
N ALA A 485 6.34 -10.77 16.03
CA ALA A 485 5.45 -10.92 14.89
C ALA A 485 5.08 -9.55 14.30
N PHE A 486 4.89 -8.55 15.17
CA PHE A 486 4.58 -7.18 14.77
C PHE A 486 5.78 -6.49 14.12
N SER A 487 6.99 -6.66 14.68
CA SER A 487 8.21 -6.10 14.07
C SER A 487 8.44 -6.64 12.66
N LEU A 488 8.23 -7.96 12.47
CA LEU A 488 8.28 -8.59 11.16
C LEU A 488 7.21 -8.04 10.20
N TYR A 489 5.98 -7.84 10.69
CA TYR A 489 4.89 -7.25 9.90
C TYR A 489 5.20 -5.83 9.42
N ILE A 490 5.80 -4.99 10.28
CA ILE A 490 6.12 -3.60 9.95
C ILE A 490 7.27 -3.50 8.97
N GLU A 491 8.38 -4.21 9.21
CA GLU A 491 9.61 -4.03 8.45
C GLU A 491 9.73 -4.97 7.25
N ASN A 492 9.08 -6.14 7.27
CA ASN A 492 9.09 -7.09 6.16
C ASN A 492 7.77 -7.85 6.02
N ARG A 493 6.75 -7.13 5.53
CA ARG A 493 5.38 -7.65 5.37
C ARG A 493 5.29 -8.92 4.52
N ILE A 494 6.15 -9.09 3.51
CA ILE A 494 6.17 -10.29 2.65
C ILE A 494 6.54 -11.50 3.49
N GLU A 495 7.64 -11.38 4.24
CA GLU A 495 8.12 -12.43 5.11
C GLU A 495 7.15 -12.68 6.28
N ALA A 496 6.50 -11.63 6.77
CA ALA A 496 5.43 -11.74 7.74
C ALA A 496 4.23 -12.55 7.20
N LYS A 497 3.81 -12.33 5.94
CA LYS A 497 2.70 -13.07 5.32
C LYS A 497 3.01 -14.56 5.18
N LYS A 498 4.28 -14.92 5.00
CA LYS A 498 4.72 -16.33 4.93
C LYS A 498 4.80 -16.99 6.30
N ARG A 499 5.18 -16.23 7.34
CA ARG A 499 5.56 -16.78 8.66
C ARG A 499 4.51 -16.61 9.75
N LEU A 500 3.65 -15.61 9.66
CA LEU A 500 2.56 -15.40 10.61
C LEU A 500 1.35 -16.24 10.22
N HIS A 501 0.66 -16.76 11.23
CA HIS A 501 -0.67 -17.34 11.03
C HIS A 501 -1.63 -16.29 10.46
N ALA A 502 -2.49 -16.71 9.53
CA ALA A 502 -3.39 -15.82 8.79
C ALA A 502 -4.31 -14.96 9.68
N GLU A 503 -4.77 -15.49 10.81
CA GLU A 503 -5.61 -14.76 11.78
C GLU A 503 -4.87 -13.54 12.37
N LEU A 504 -3.62 -13.73 12.81
CA LEU A 504 -2.81 -12.66 13.39
C LEU A 504 -2.39 -11.63 12.33
N PHE A 505 -2.02 -12.10 11.13
CA PHE A 505 -1.67 -11.21 10.02
C PHE A 505 -2.85 -10.33 9.59
N LYS A 506 -4.04 -10.91 9.44
CA LYS A 506 -5.26 -10.16 9.11
C LYS A 506 -5.66 -9.18 10.21
N PHE A 507 -5.44 -9.56 11.48
CA PHE A 507 -5.68 -8.66 12.59
C PHE A 507 -4.80 -7.41 12.50
N PHE A 508 -3.47 -7.56 12.35
CA PHE A 508 -2.57 -6.43 12.13
C PHE A 508 -2.96 -5.59 10.91
N GLN A 509 -3.33 -6.25 9.80
CA GLN A 509 -3.81 -5.57 8.59
C GLN A 509 -5.08 -4.75 8.82
N SER A 510 -6.00 -5.22 9.66
CA SER A 510 -7.25 -4.52 9.94
C SER A 510 -7.04 -3.21 10.73
N LEU A 511 -5.98 -3.16 11.55
CA LEU A 511 -5.62 -1.98 12.35
C LEU A 511 -4.77 -0.97 11.57
N ASP A 512 -4.01 -1.44 10.59
CA ASP A 512 -3.03 -0.63 9.85
C ASP A 512 -3.70 0.29 8.82
N LYS A 513 -3.82 1.58 9.16
CA LYS A 513 -4.42 2.61 8.29
C LYS A 513 -3.57 2.94 7.06
N GLY A 514 -2.30 2.52 7.00
CA GLY A 514 -1.39 2.81 5.88
C GLY A 514 -1.67 2.02 4.59
N ILE A 515 -2.63 1.09 4.62
CA ILE A 515 -2.93 0.17 3.50
C ILE A 515 -4.18 0.61 2.72
N LYS A 516 -4.95 1.58 3.23
CA LYS A 516 -6.24 2.01 2.63
C LYS A 516 -6.08 2.94 1.44
#